data_AF-A0A382LJS6-F1
#
_entry.id   AF-A0A382LJS6-F1
#
_cell.length_a   1.000
_cell.length_b   1.000
_cell.length_c   1.000
_cell.angle_alpha   90.00
_cell.angle_beta   90.00
_cell.angle_gamma   90.00
#
_symmetry.space_group_name_H-M   'P 1'
#
loop_
_entity.id
_entity.type
_entity.pdbx_description
1 polymer ?
#
loop_
_entity_poly.entity_id
_entity_poly.type
_entity_poly.pdbx_seq_one_letter_code
_entity_poly.pdbx_strand_id
1 'polypeptide(L)'
;VERAYERSATHIRHTPLEHSPYLSSIIDGDVYLKLDNIQKTGSFKFRGAVSKMTSLTADEKANGVVTASTGNHGAACSLAMSILGIKGQIVVPENVHKNKVENILNLGGDVTYFGNDCI
;
A
#
# COMPACT_ATOMS: atom_id res chain seq x y z
N VAL A 1 16.19 -6.61 -2.66
CA VAL A 1 14.82 -7.11 -2.39
C VAL A 1 14.76 -7.89 -1.08
N GLU A 2 15.71 -8.80 -0.82
CA GLU A 2 15.78 -9.58 0.44
C GLU A 2 15.70 -8.72 1.71
N ARG A 3 16.58 -7.72 1.87
CA ARG A 3 16.52 -6.77 3.00
C ARG A 3 15.16 -6.09 3.17
N ALA A 4 14.47 -5.83 2.06
CA ALA A 4 13.15 -5.21 2.08
C ALA A 4 12.07 -6.18 2.58
N TYR A 5 12.21 -7.46 2.24
CA TYR A 5 11.36 -8.53 2.76
C TYR A 5 11.63 -8.79 4.24
N GLU A 6 12.88 -8.99 4.65
CA GLU A 6 13.26 -9.27 6.05
C GLU A 6 12.65 -8.27 7.04
N ARG A 7 12.80 -6.96 6.77
CA ARG A 7 12.27 -5.90 7.64
C ARG A 7 10.75 -5.76 7.63
N SER A 8 10.07 -6.27 6.60
CA SER A 8 8.62 -6.10 6.43
C SER A 8 7.82 -7.39 6.59
N ALA A 9 8.47 -8.55 6.70
CA ALA A 9 7.86 -9.87 6.65
C ALA A 9 6.72 -10.06 7.67
N THR A 10 6.92 -9.57 8.90
CA THR A 10 5.92 -9.65 9.98
C THR A 10 4.66 -8.83 9.71
N HIS A 11 4.72 -7.86 8.81
CA HIS A 11 3.63 -6.96 8.51
C HIS A 11 2.84 -7.38 7.26
N ILE A 12 3.44 -8.08 6.31
CA ILE A 12 2.84 -8.38 5.01
C ILE A 12 2.20 -9.78 4.97
N ARG A 13 1.16 -9.95 4.16
CA ARG A 13 0.60 -11.27 3.86
C ARG A 13 1.49 -12.00 2.83
N HIS A 14 1.77 -13.28 3.06
CA HIS A 14 2.26 -14.15 2.00
C HIS A 14 1.07 -14.54 1.11
N THR A 15 0.93 -13.88 -0.03
CA THR A 15 -0.22 -14.09 -0.94
C THR A 15 -0.06 -15.38 -1.73
N PRO A 16 -1.13 -16.12 -2.03
CA PRO A 16 -1.07 -17.34 -2.81
C PRO A 16 -0.52 -17.13 -4.22
N LEU A 17 0.04 -18.20 -4.77
CA LEU A 17 0.38 -18.34 -6.18
C LEU A 17 -0.51 -19.45 -6.73
N GLU A 18 -1.60 -19.06 -7.40
CA GLU A 18 -2.64 -19.99 -7.83
C GLU A 18 -2.44 -20.40 -9.28
N HIS A 19 -2.44 -21.70 -9.56
CA HIS A 19 -2.44 -22.18 -10.94
C HIS A 19 -3.78 -21.84 -11.61
N SER A 20 -3.73 -21.37 -12.85
CA SER A 20 -4.93 -21.10 -13.65
C SER A 20 -5.03 -22.11 -14.80
N PRO A 21 -5.85 -23.17 -14.68
CA PRO A 21 -6.03 -24.13 -15.76
C PRO A 21 -6.56 -23.48 -17.05
N TYR A 22 -7.50 -22.53 -16.90
CA TYR A 22 -8.08 -21.82 -18.04
C TYR A 22 -7.03 -21.02 -18.80
N LEU A 23 -6.25 -20.17 -18.13
CA LEU A 23 -5.22 -19.36 -18.81
C LEU A 23 -4.11 -20.22 -19.39
N SER A 24 -3.74 -21.31 -18.70
CA SER A 24 -2.73 -22.25 -19.17
C SER A 24 -3.15 -22.92 -20.48
N SER A 25 -4.45 -23.27 -20.61
CA SER A 25 -4.99 -23.86 -21.84
C SER A 25 -4.97 -22.92 -23.05
N ILE A 26 -5.00 -21.60 -22.83
CA ILE A 26 -5.02 -20.61 -23.92
C ILE A 26 -3.64 -20.49 -24.58
N ILE A 27 -2.57 -20.65 -23.79
CA ILE A 27 -1.20 -20.37 -24.25
C ILE A 27 -0.34 -21.63 -24.43
N ASP A 28 -0.90 -22.83 -24.20
CA ASP A 28 -0.18 -24.10 -24.19
C ASP A 28 1.07 -24.05 -23.28
N GLY A 29 0.88 -23.60 -22.03
CA GLY A 29 1.93 -23.48 -21.02
C GLY A 29 1.38 -23.15 -19.63
N ASP A 30 2.20 -23.24 -18.57
CA ASP A 30 1.72 -23.07 -17.19
C ASP A 30 1.58 -21.59 -16.78
N VAL A 31 0.37 -21.17 -16.41
CA VAL A 31 0.06 -19.83 -15.91
C VAL A 31 -0.29 -19.88 -14.43
N TYR A 32 0.40 -19.04 -13.65
CA TYR A 32 0.11 -18.84 -12.24
C TYR A 32 -0.23 -17.39 -11.93
N LEU A 33 -1.20 -17.19 -11.03
CA LEU A 33 -1.69 -15.90 -10.59
C LEU A 33 -1.13 -15.57 -9.21
N LYS A 34 -0.31 -14.53 -9.12
CA LYS A 34 0.13 -13.99 -7.83
C LYS A 34 -0.93 -13.03 -7.28
N LEU A 35 -1.68 -13.48 -6.28
CA LEU A 35 -2.90 -12.79 -5.82
C LEU A 35 -2.60 -11.61 -4.87
N ASP A 36 -1.92 -10.57 -5.34
CA ASP A 36 -1.66 -9.37 -4.53
C ASP A 36 -2.90 -8.47 -4.34
N ASN A 37 -4.01 -8.74 -5.03
CA ASN A 37 -5.31 -8.15 -4.76
C ASN A 37 -5.84 -8.50 -3.36
N ILE A 38 -5.36 -9.59 -2.74
CA ILE A 38 -5.71 -9.95 -1.35
C ILE A 38 -4.61 -9.61 -0.33
N GLN A 39 -3.59 -8.83 -0.72
CA GLN A 39 -2.66 -8.24 0.23
C GLN A 39 -3.42 -7.26 1.15
N LYS A 40 -2.84 -6.91 2.30
CA LYS A 40 -3.33 -5.79 3.11
C LYS A 40 -3.52 -4.56 2.21
N THR A 41 -4.61 -3.83 2.43
CA THR A 41 -5.06 -2.69 1.61
C THR A 41 -5.43 -3.01 0.15
N GLY A 42 -5.60 -4.28 -0.21
CA GLY A 42 -6.14 -4.71 -1.51
C GLY A 42 -5.17 -4.62 -2.70
N SER A 43 -3.87 -4.40 -2.47
CA SER A 43 -2.88 -4.37 -3.55
C SER A 43 -1.45 -4.61 -3.05
N PHE A 44 -0.52 -4.83 -3.98
CA PHE A 44 0.91 -5.01 -3.69
C PHE A 44 1.57 -3.79 -2.99
N LYS A 45 0.98 -2.59 -3.08
CA LYS A 45 1.62 -1.34 -2.63
C LYS A 45 1.91 -1.31 -1.13
N PHE A 46 1.17 -2.08 -0.32
CA PHE A 46 1.44 -2.20 1.11
C PHE A 46 2.86 -2.72 1.40
N ARG A 47 3.39 -3.62 0.57
CA ARG A 47 4.75 -4.17 0.71
C ARG A 47 5.80 -3.06 0.70
N GLY A 48 5.72 -2.16 -0.28
CA GLY A 48 6.65 -1.04 -0.44
C GLY A 48 6.50 -0.01 0.67
N ALA A 49 5.27 0.38 1.00
CA ALA A 49 4.99 1.38 2.04
C ALA A 49 5.56 0.95 3.40
N VAL A 50 5.20 -0.25 3.88
CA VAL A 50 5.67 -0.73 5.18
C VAL A 50 7.17 -1.01 5.18
N SER A 51 7.73 -1.47 4.06
CA SER A 51 9.18 -1.67 3.93
C SER A 51 9.96 -0.37 4.00
N LYS A 52 9.48 0.72 3.38
CA LYS A 52 10.13 2.03 3.49
C LYS A 52 10.01 2.59 4.90
N MET A 53 8.83 2.52 5.51
CA MET A 53 8.61 3.07 6.86
C MET A 53 9.36 2.30 7.96
N THR A 54 9.52 0.98 7.81
CA THR A 54 10.38 0.18 8.71
C THR A 54 11.86 0.48 8.54
N SER A 55 12.29 1.00 7.38
CA SER A 55 13.70 1.37 7.15
C SER A 55 14.08 2.75 7.66
N LEU A 56 13.10 3.54 8.13
CA LEU A 56 13.38 4.88 8.68
C LEU A 56 14.04 4.76 10.05
N THR A 57 15.01 5.64 10.28
CA THR A 57 15.59 5.89 11.60
C THR A 57 14.55 6.47 12.56
N ALA A 58 14.86 6.51 13.85
CA ALA A 58 13.97 7.11 14.86
C ALA A 58 13.72 8.60 14.57
N ASP A 59 14.77 9.34 14.19
CA ASP A 59 14.68 10.77 13.88
C ASP A 59 13.82 11.03 12.63
N GLU A 60 13.99 10.21 11.59
CA GLU A 60 13.14 10.30 10.39
C GLU A 60 11.67 9.98 10.70
N LYS A 61 11.40 9.00 11.57
CA LYS A 61 10.03 8.70 12.00
C LYS A 61 9.42 9.83 12.83
N ALA A 62 10.21 10.48 13.68
CA ALA A 62 9.77 11.62 14.49
C ALA A 62 9.41 12.85 13.63
N ASN A 63 10.10 13.05 12.51
CA ASN A 63 9.76 14.09 11.51
C ASN A 63 8.48 13.79 10.73
N GLY A 64 7.98 12.56 10.80
CA GLY A 64 6.78 12.12 10.11
C GLY A 64 6.99 11.86 8.61
N VAL A 65 5.91 11.46 7.94
CA VAL A 65 5.92 11.11 6.51
C VAL A 65 4.80 11.79 5.75
N VAL A 66 5.01 12.05 4.46
CA VAL A 66 3.99 12.59 3.57
C VAL A 66 3.96 11.83 2.25
N THR A 67 2.78 11.63 1.69
CA THR A 67 2.61 11.13 0.32
C THR A 67 1.42 11.79 -0.35
N ALA A 68 1.45 11.92 -1.67
CA ALA A 68 0.28 12.30 -2.47
C ALA A 68 -0.27 11.07 -3.19
N SER A 69 -1.48 10.62 -2.84
CA SER A 69 -2.16 9.54 -3.56
C SER A 69 -3.60 9.35 -3.11
N THR A 70 -4.53 9.27 -4.07
CA THR A 70 -5.94 8.93 -3.81
C THR A 70 -6.21 7.43 -3.78
N GLY A 71 -5.25 6.59 -4.18
CA GLY A 71 -5.50 5.18 -4.48
C GLY A 71 -4.77 4.21 -3.56
N ASN A 72 -4.37 3.09 -4.15
CA ASN A 72 -3.65 2.00 -3.49
C ASN A 72 -2.44 2.45 -2.66
N HIS A 73 -1.74 3.51 -3.07
CA HIS A 73 -0.56 3.98 -2.34
C HIS A 73 -0.94 4.76 -1.08
N GLY A 74 -1.95 5.62 -1.15
CA GLY A 74 -2.49 6.33 0.01
C GLY A 74 -2.99 5.35 1.06
N ALA A 75 -3.78 4.34 0.64
CA ALA A 75 -4.22 3.27 1.53
C ALA A 75 -3.05 2.49 2.16
N ALA A 76 -2.05 2.12 1.36
CA ALA A 76 -0.86 1.42 1.82
C ALA A 76 -0.06 2.22 2.86
N CYS A 77 0.19 3.51 2.61
CA CYS A 77 0.88 4.40 3.54
C CYS A 77 0.06 4.66 4.80
N SER A 78 -1.25 4.82 4.67
CA SER A 78 -2.18 4.98 5.79
C SER A 78 -2.04 3.84 6.79
N LEU A 79 -2.19 2.60 6.31
CA LEU A 79 -2.08 1.43 7.16
C LEU A 79 -0.66 1.26 7.74
N ALA A 80 0.39 1.54 6.95
CA ALA A 80 1.77 1.42 7.42
C ALA A 80 2.10 2.43 8.53
N MET A 81 1.64 3.68 8.41
CA MET A 81 1.76 4.70 9.45
C MET A 81 1.04 4.28 10.73
N SER A 82 -0.20 3.81 10.60
CA SER A 82 -1.03 3.36 11.72
C SER A 82 -0.36 2.23 12.50
N ILE A 83 0.10 1.19 11.80
CA ILE A 83 0.76 0.02 12.43
C ILE A 83 2.07 0.40 13.13
N LEU A 84 2.85 1.31 12.54
CA LEU A 84 4.18 1.68 13.05
C LEU A 84 4.16 2.88 14.01
N GLY A 85 2.99 3.48 14.26
CA GLY A 85 2.85 4.66 15.10
C GLY A 85 3.54 5.92 14.53
N ILE A 86 3.69 6.01 13.21
CA ILE A 86 4.37 7.13 12.54
C ILE A 86 3.33 8.19 12.19
N LYS A 87 3.58 9.45 12.55
CA LYS A 87 2.74 10.59 12.15
C LYS A 87 2.96 10.92 10.67
N GLY A 88 1.90 11.35 9.99
CA GLY A 88 2.04 11.75 8.60
C GLY A 88 0.73 12.15 7.95
N GLN A 89 0.83 12.54 6.68
CA GLN A 89 -0.30 13.08 5.92
C GLN A 89 -0.36 12.44 4.53
N ILE A 90 -1.59 12.20 4.07
CA ILE A 90 -1.89 11.77 2.71
C ILE A 90 -2.58 12.90 1.99
N VAL A 91 -1.88 13.48 1.02
CA VAL A 91 -2.40 14.57 0.20
C VAL A 91 -3.25 13.98 -0.92
N VAL A 92 -4.45 14.51 -1.07
CA VAL A 92 -5.42 14.14 -2.11
C VAL A 92 -5.94 15.41 -2.78
N PRO A 93 -6.38 15.36 -4.05
CA PRO A 93 -6.97 16.50 -4.71
C PRO A 93 -8.39 16.78 -4.17
N GLU A 94 -8.85 18.02 -4.31
CA GLU A 94 -10.13 18.50 -3.76
C GLU A 94 -11.34 17.81 -4.40
N ASN A 95 -11.21 17.36 -5.65
CA ASN A 95 -12.23 16.65 -6.43
C ASN A 95 -12.17 15.12 -6.29
N VAL A 96 -11.43 14.58 -5.30
CA VAL A 96 -11.33 13.14 -5.08
C VAL A 96 -12.70 12.50 -4.73
N HIS A 97 -12.95 11.30 -5.25
CA HIS A 97 -14.13 10.52 -4.87
C HIS A 97 -14.08 10.13 -3.38
N LYS A 98 -15.22 10.30 -2.69
CA LYS A 98 -15.34 10.07 -1.23
C LYS A 98 -14.89 8.68 -0.78
N ASN A 99 -15.24 7.64 -1.54
CA ASN A 99 -14.88 6.26 -1.22
C ASN A 99 -13.36 6.03 -1.12
N LYS A 100 -12.56 6.75 -1.91
CA LYS A 100 -11.09 6.68 -1.89
C LYS A 100 -10.54 7.29 -0.60
N VAL A 101 -11.10 8.42 -0.18
CA VAL A 101 -10.73 9.09 1.08
C VAL A 101 -11.15 8.25 2.29
N GLU A 102 -12.38 7.75 2.31
CA GLU A 102 -12.88 6.93 3.40
C GLU A 102 -12.01 5.70 3.63
N ASN A 103 -11.53 5.06 2.57
CA ASN A 103 -10.59 3.95 2.69
C ASN A 103 -9.27 4.36 3.35
N ILE A 104 -8.74 5.55 3.04
CA ILE A 104 -7.53 6.09 3.69
C ILE A 104 -7.80 6.33 5.18
N LEU A 105 -8.90 7.00 5.52
CA LEU A 105 -9.26 7.34 6.90
C LEU A 105 -9.50 6.07 7.75
N ASN A 106 -10.21 5.08 7.20
CA ASN A 106 -10.48 3.80 7.86
C ASN A 106 -9.21 3.00 8.18
N LEU A 107 -8.11 3.25 7.46
CA LEU A 107 -6.80 2.63 7.71
C LEU A 107 -5.94 3.42 8.70
N GLY A 108 -6.45 4.53 9.24
CA GLY A 108 -5.85 5.29 10.35
C GLY A 108 -4.93 6.44 9.94
N GLY A 109 -4.95 6.85 8.67
CA GLY A 109 -4.15 7.96 8.15
C GLY A 109 -4.93 9.26 8.07
N ASP A 110 -4.22 10.38 8.17
CA ASP A 110 -4.78 11.73 8.05
C ASP A 110 -4.75 12.21 6.59
N VAL A 111 -5.81 12.90 6.16
CA VAL A 111 -5.97 13.38 4.78
C VAL A 111 -5.86 14.90 4.72
N THR A 112 -5.10 15.40 3.76
CA THR A 112 -5.03 16.83 3.43
C THR A 112 -5.46 17.04 1.98
N TYR A 113 -6.38 17.97 1.75
CA TYR A 113 -6.89 18.28 0.42
C TYR A 113 -6.06 19.40 -0.20
N PHE A 114 -5.52 19.16 -1.40
CA PHE A 114 -4.79 20.17 -2.15
C PHE A 114 -4.74 19.85 -3.65
N GLY A 115 -5.02 20.85 -4.47
CA GLY A 115 -4.96 20.75 -5.93
C GLY A 115 -6.18 20.05 -6.54
N ASN A 116 -6.30 20.14 -7.87
CA ASN A 116 -7.46 19.65 -8.62
C ASN A 116 -7.10 18.57 -9.65
N ASP A 117 -5.82 18.19 -9.72
CA ASP A 117 -5.33 17.23 -10.69
C ASP A 117 -5.41 15.80 -10.13
N CYS A 118 -6.00 14.92 -10.93
CA CYS A 118 -6.31 13.53 -10.61
C CYS A 118 -5.75 12.59 -11.67
N ILE A 119 -4.48 12.73 -12.05
CA ILE A 119 -3.82 11.71 -12.90
C ILE A 119 -3.45 10.49 -12.06
#